data_AF-A0A4V1FF82-F1
#
_entry.id   AF-A0A4V1FF82-F1
#
_cell.length_a   1.000
_cell.length_b   1.000
_cell.length_c   1.000
_cell.angle_alpha   90.00
_cell.angle_beta   90.00
_cell.angle_gamma   90.00
#
_symmetry.space_group_name_H-M   'P 1'
#
loop_
_entity.id
_entity.type
_entity.pdbx_description
1 polymer ?
#
loop_
_entity_poly.entity_id
_entity_poly.type
_entity_poly.pdbx_seq_one_letter_code
_entity_poly.pdbx_strand_id
1 'polypeptide(L)'
;MINFSFAQMIKWEMQLLHFPPKGDDEMKRLIEESPLLILPTLAKKVGLNEAIILQQIHYWNQISKNVREGHIWVYKTVEEWHIEFPFWSKSTIERTLKRLEDQQLIVVGVYNRMKYDRTKWYRVNYEIIEQLFETPVCQVV
;
A
#
# COMPACT_ATOMS: atom_id res chain seq x y z
N MET A 1 28.20 -51.18 -23.68
CA MET A 1 28.46 -50.97 -22.24
C MET A 1 29.80 -50.27 -22.11
N ILE A 2 29.81 -48.94 -21.98
CA ILE A 2 31.04 -48.19 -21.70
C ILE A 2 31.01 -47.87 -20.21
N ASN A 3 31.91 -48.49 -19.45
CA ASN A 3 32.12 -48.25 -18.03
C ASN A 3 32.81 -46.88 -17.87
N PHE A 4 32.08 -45.88 -17.36
CA PHE A 4 32.68 -44.65 -16.87
C PHE A 4 33.12 -44.83 -15.42
N SER A 5 34.37 -44.49 -15.12
CA SER A 5 34.93 -44.51 -13.77
C SER A 5 34.22 -43.48 -12.89
N PHE A 6 34.00 -43.78 -11.60
CA PHE A 6 33.39 -42.86 -10.62
C PHE A 6 34.16 -41.53 -10.53
N ALA A 7 35.47 -41.53 -10.81
CA ALA A 7 36.29 -40.32 -10.91
C ALA A 7 36.02 -39.49 -12.19
N GLN A 8 35.63 -40.14 -13.30
CA GLN A 8 35.14 -39.44 -14.48
C GLN A 8 33.72 -38.92 -14.28
N MET A 9 32.90 -39.61 -13.47
CA MET A 9 31.55 -39.17 -13.09
C MET A 9 31.59 -37.95 -12.16
N ILE A 10 32.44 -37.96 -11.12
CA ILE A 10 32.61 -36.82 -10.21
C ILE A 10 33.25 -35.61 -10.92
N LYS A 11 34.20 -35.83 -11.85
CA LYS A 11 34.77 -34.72 -12.65
C LYS A 11 33.73 -34.09 -13.57
N TRP A 12 32.78 -34.88 -14.07
CA TRP A 12 31.63 -34.39 -14.85
C TRP A 12 30.57 -33.70 -13.96
N GLU A 13 30.34 -34.19 -12.74
CA GLU A 13 29.48 -33.54 -11.73
C GLU A 13 30.06 -32.21 -11.22
N MET A 14 31.38 -32.10 -11.06
CA MET A 14 32.02 -30.85 -10.62
C MET A 14 32.11 -29.77 -11.70
N GLN A 15 32.07 -30.14 -12.99
CA GLN A 15 31.88 -29.17 -14.08
C GLN A 15 30.43 -28.70 -14.23
N LEU A 16 29.46 -29.46 -13.69
CA LEU A 16 28.05 -29.05 -13.62
C LEU A 16 27.72 -28.22 -12.36
N LEU A 17 28.59 -28.19 -11.35
CA LEU A 17 28.41 -27.36 -10.16
C LEU A 17 28.91 -25.91 -10.31
N HIS A 18 29.48 -25.54 -11.47
CA HIS A 18 29.89 -24.17 -11.80
C HIS A 18 29.16 -23.58 -13.02
N PHE A 19 27.97 -24.11 -13.31
CA PHE A 19 27.02 -23.48 -14.21
C PHE A 19 25.64 -23.55 -13.57
N PRO A 20 25.17 -22.49 -12.89
CA PRO A 20 23.79 -22.49 -12.43
C PRO A 20 22.88 -22.62 -13.66
N PRO A 21 21.89 -23.51 -13.66
CA PRO A 21 20.86 -23.51 -14.70
C PRO A 21 20.24 -22.12 -14.73
N LYS A 22 20.35 -21.42 -15.87
CA LYS A 22 19.57 -20.21 -16.14
C LYS A 22 18.09 -20.58 -16.02
N GLY A 23 17.44 -20.31 -14.89
CA GLY A 23 15.98 -20.47 -14.83
C GLY A 23 15.28 -20.66 -13.48
N ASP A 24 15.90 -20.43 -12.33
CA ASP A 24 15.22 -20.54 -11.02
C ASP A 24 15.19 -19.23 -10.18
N ASP A 25 15.90 -18.18 -10.58
CA ASP A 25 15.83 -16.86 -9.92
C ASP A 25 14.57 -16.03 -10.27
N GLU A 26 13.80 -16.40 -11.30
CA GLU A 26 12.55 -15.69 -11.62
C GLU A 26 11.37 -16.11 -10.72
N MET A 27 11.42 -17.30 -10.11
CA MET A 27 10.39 -17.77 -9.16
C MET A 27 10.61 -17.25 -7.73
N LYS A 28 11.68 -16.49 -7.49
CA LYS A 28 11.86 -15.66 -6.29
C LYS A 28 11.32 -14.23 -6.49
N ARG A 29 10.36 -14.06 -7.40
CA ARG A 29 9.49 -12.88 -7.52
C ARG A 29 8.14 -13.10 -6.83
N LEU A 30 8.10 -14.00 -5.84
CA LEU A 30 6.99 -14.10 -4.92
C LEU A 30 7.13 -12.96 -3.91
N ILE A 31 6.12 -12.08 -3.95
CA ILE A 31 5.85 -10.92 -3.09
C ILE A 31 6.71 -10.92 -1.80
N GLU A 32 7.87 -10.23 -1.82
CA GLU A 32 8.70 -9.98 -0.62
C GLU A 32 8.21 -8.75 0.17
N GLU A 33 7.16 -8.06 -0.32
CA GLU A 33 6.61 -6.81 0.23
C GLU A 33 5.09 -6.91 0.44
N SER A 34 4.49 -6.17 1.36
CA SER A 34 3.03 -6.27 1.55
C SER A 34 2.29 -5.74 0.32
N PRO A 35 1.39 -6.53 -0.33
CA PRO A 35 0.74 -6.10 -1.54
C PRO A 35 -0.24 -4.96 -1.27
N LEU A 36 -0.26 -3.96 -2.15
CA LEU A 36 -1.25 -2.89 -2.11
C LEU A 36 -2.63 -3.44 -2.52
N LEU A 37 -3.53 -3.53 -1.55
CA LEU A 37 -4.92 -3.95 -1.79
C LEU A 37 -5.70 -2.79 -2.41
N ILE A 38 -6.34 -3.04 -3.56
CA ILE A 38 -7.21 -2.06 -4.22
C ILE A 38 -8.56 -2.70 -4.50
N LEU A 39 -9.63 -2.07 -4.06
CA LEU A 39 -11.00 -2.48 -4.38
C LEU A 39 -11.46 -1.74 -5.65
N PRO A 40 -11.71 -2.43 -6.79
CA PRO A 40 -12.12 -1.77 -8.02
C PRO A 40 -13.42 -0.98 -7.89
N THR A 41 -14.34 -1.44 -7.04
CA THR A 41 -15.61 -0.76 -6.73
C THR A 41 -15.38 0.58 -6.04
N LEU A 42 -14.42 0.65 -5.12
CA LEU A 42 -13.99 1.89 -4.47
C LEU A 42 -13.30 2.81 -5.47
N ALA A 43 -12.32 2.30 -6.22
CA ALA A 43 -11.58 3.06 -7.23
C ALA A 43 -12.51 3.69 -8.28
N LYS A 44 -13.58 3.00 -8.68
CA LYS A 44 -14.59 3.54 -9.60
C LYS A 44 -15.35 4.75 -9.03
N LYS A 45 -15.56 4.79 -7.71
CA LYS A 45 -16.32 5.86 -7.03
C LYS A 45 -15.45 7.06 -6.67
N VAL A 46 -14.23 6.84 -6.18
CA VAL A 46 -13.38 7.92 -5.63
C VAL A 46 -12.16 8.28 -6.50
N GLY A 47 -11.76 7.40 -7.42
CA GLY A 47 -10.52 7.50 -8.18
C GLY A 47 -9.48 6.46 -7.73
N LEU A 48 -8.57 6.07 -8.64
CA LEU A 48 -7.59 5.01 -8.37
C LEU A 48 -6.57 5.43 -7.29
N ASN A 49 -5.95 6.60 -7.46
CA ASN A 49 -4.93 7.09 -6.53
C ASN A 49 -5.55 7.35 -5.15
N GLU A 50 -6.73 7.97 -5.15
CA GLU A 50 -7.53 8.25 -3.96
C GLU A 50 -7.89 6.96 -3.22
N ALA A 51 -8.36 5.93 -3.94
CA ALA A 51 -8.70 4.64 -3.34
C ALA A 51 -7.49 3.95 -2.70
N ILE A 52 -6.32 4.01 -3.33
CA ILE A 52 -5.08 3.43 -2.79
C ILE A 52 -4.70 4.11 -1.47
N ILE A 53 -4.60 5.45 -1.46
CA ILE A 53 -4.22 6.18 -0.25
C ILE A 53 -5.27 6.02 0.84
N LEU A 54 -6.56 6.08 0.49
CA LEU A 54 -7.65 5.87 1.44
C LEU A 54 -7.60 4.49 2.09
N GLN A 55 -7.35 3.44 1.31
CA GLN A 55 -7.21 2.08 1.81
C GLN A 55 -5.98 1.95 2.73
N GLN A 56 -4.88 2.63 2.39
CA GLN A 56 -3.69 2.64 3.23
C GLN A 56 -3.91 3.37 4.55
N ILE A 57 -4.60 4.52 4.54
CA ILE A 57 -5.01 5.23 5.75
C ILE A 57 -5.90 4.31 6.60
N HIS A 58 -6.90 3.66 5.99
CA HIS A 58 -7.75 2.69 6.68
C HIS A 58 -6.94 1.60 7.39
N TYR A 59 -5.99 0.98 6.70
CA TYR A 59 -5.09 -0.01 7.29
C TYR A 59 -4.35 0.54 8.51
N TRP A 60 -3.70 1.71 8.37
CA TRP A 60 -2.99 2.34 9.48
C TRP A 60 -3.91 2.71 10.66
N ASN A 61 -5.14 3.14 10.39
CA ASN A 61 -6.16 3.40 11.42
C ASN A 61 -6.57 2.12 12.17
N GLN A 62 -6.48 0.93 11.58
CA GLN A 62 -6.78 -0.34 12.28
C GLN A 62 -5.67 -0.76 13.23
N ILE A 63 -4.41 -0.43 12.93
CA ILE A 63 -3.25 -0.88 13.72
C ILE A 63 -2.69 0.21 14.65
N SER A 64 -3.03 1.48 14.41
CA SER A 64 -2.60 2.61 15.22
C SER A 64 -3.23 2.57 16.62
N LYS A 65 -2.43 2.90 17.63
CA LYS A 65 -2.88 3.08 19.02
C LYS A 65 -3.12 4.55 19.38
N ASN A 66 -2.96 5.45 18.41
CA ASN A 66 -3.06 6.88 18.64
C ASN A 66 -4.53 7.31 18.68
N VAL A 67 -5.12 7.28 19.88
CA VAL A 67 -6.48 7.74 20.11
C VAL A 67 -6.46 9.21 20.53
N ARG A 68 -7.21 10.05 19.83
CA ARG A 68 -7.48 11.45 20.19
C ARG A 68 -8.92 11.79 19.90
N GLU A 69 -9.57 12.47 20.84
CA GLU A 69 -10.97 12.92 20.70
C GLU A 69 -11.92 11.76 20.36
N GLY A 70 -11.69 10.58 20.95
CA GLY A 70 -12.49 9.37 20.69
C GLY A 70 -12.22 8.68 19.35
N HIS A 71 -11.31 9.20 18.53
CA HIS A 71 -10.99 8.65 17.21
C HIS A 71 -9.55 8.11 17.16
N ILE A 72 -9.33 7.05 16.38
CA ILE A 72 -7.99 6.56 16.07
C ILE A 72 -7.44 7.37 14.90
N TRP A 73 -6.17 7.77 14.97
CA TRP A 73 -5.49 8.55 13.96
C TRP A 73 -4.20 7.89 13.51
N VAL A 74 -3.80 8.13 12.26
CA VAL A 74 -2.44 7.91 11.78
C VAL A 74 -1.78 9.26 11.53
N TYR A 75 -0.56 9.46 11.99
CA TYR A 75 0.21 10.66 11.68
C TYR A 75 1.34 10.31 10.72
N LYS A 76 1.47 11.07 9.62
CA LYS A 76 2.53 10.90 8.63
C LYS A 76 2.87 12.23 7.95
N THR A 77 4.14 12.39 7.65
CA THR A 77 4.68 13.42 6.76
C THR A 77 4.51 13.00 5.29
N VAL A 78 4.64 13.97 4.37
CA VAL A 78 4.63 13.68 2.93
C VAL A 78 5.84 12.82 2.55
N GLU A 79 6.96 13.00 3.22
CA GLU A 79 8.17 12.18 3.10
C GLU A 79 7.90 10.70 3.44
N GLU A 80 7.22 10.42 4.56
CA GLU A 80 6.87 9.06 4.96
C GLU A 80 5.88 8.42 3.98
N TRP A 81 4.89 9.18 3.51
CA TRP A 81 4.00 8.69 2.45
C TRP A 81 4.74 8.36 1.16
N HIS A 82 5.77 9.12 0.80
CA HIS A 82 6.58 8.85 -0.38
C HIS A 82 7.47 7.60 -0.22
N ILE A 83 7.84 7.24 1.00
CA ILE A 83 8.54 5.96 1.26
C ILE A 83 7.59 4.77 1.01
N GLU A 84 6.31 4.88 1.38
CA GLU A 84 5.30 3.84 1.10
C GLU A 84 4.87 3.80 -0.37
N PHE A 85 4.85 4.95 -1.03
CA PHE A 85 4.45 5.07 -2.44
C PHE A 85 5.58 5.65 -3.30
N PRO A 86 6.71 4.93 -3.45
CA PRO A 86 7.90 5.45 -4.15
C PRO A 86 7.69 5.65 -5.66
N PHE A 87 6.59 5.14 -6.20
CA PHE A 87 6.19 5.28 -7.60
C PHE A 87 5.41 6.59 -7.88
N TRP A 88 5.05 7.37 -6.86
CA TRP A 88 4.46 8.69 -7.02
C TRP A 88 5.37 9.80 -6.54
N SER A 89 5.35 10.94 -7.23
CA SER A 89 5.98 12.15 -6.72
C SER A 89 5.30 12.63 -5.44
N LYS A 90 6.06 13.30 -4.56
CA LYS A 90 5.50 13.99 -3.39
C LYS A 90 4.31 14.90 -3.73
N SER A 91 4.40 15.62 -4.86
CA SER A 91 3.31 16.48 -5.35
C SER A 91 2.04 15.72 -5.72
N THR A 92 2.17 14.48 -6.20
CA THR A 92 1.03 13.60 -6.49
C THR A 92 0.38 13.14 -5.19
N ILE A 93 1.19 12.73 -4.21
CA ILE A 93 0.72 12.32 -2.88
C ILE A 93 -0.03 13.47 -2.20
N GLU A 94 0.55 14.68 -2.17
CA GLU A 94 -0.07 15.87 -1.59
C GLU A 94 -1.40 16.21 -2.27
N ARG A 95 -1.45 16.16 -3.60
CA ARG A 95 -2.67 16.42 -4.37
C ARG A 95 -3.74 15.38 -4.07
N THR A 96 -3.39 14.09 -4.00
CA THR A 96 -4.33 13.01 -3.72
C THR A 96 -4.87 13.12 -2.30
N LEU A 97 -4.02 13.37 -1.30
CA LEU A 97 -4.45 13.60 0.09
C LEU A 97 -5.39 14.80 0.19
N LYS A 98 -5.08 15.90 -0.50
CA LYS A 98 -5.95 17.07 -0.56
C LYS A 98 -7.30 16.75 -1.20
N ARG A 99 -7.35 15.98 -2.28
CA ARG A 99 -8.61 15.57 -2.92
C ARG A 99 -9.47 14.71 -2.00
N LEU A 100 -8.86 13.79 -1.25
CA LEU A 100 -9.55 12.99 -0.24
C LEU A 100 -10.13 13.84 0.89
N GLU A 101 -9.39 14.86 1.33
CA GLU A 101 -9.84 15.85 2.32
C GLU A 101 -10.99 16.71 1.78
N ASP A 102 -10.86 17.22 0.55
CA ASP A 102 -11.89 18.03 -0.14
C ASP A 102 -13.19 17.22 -0.36
N GLN A 103 -13.08 15.91 -0.61
CA GLN A 103 -14.21 14.98 -0.71
C GLN A 103 -14.75 14.51 0.65
N GLN A 104 -14.17 14.98 1.76
CA GLN A 104 -14.52 14.61 3.12
C GLN A 104 -14.40 13.10 3.44
N LEU A 105 -13.70 12.34 2.59
CA LEU A 105 -13.46 10.89 2.77
C LEU A 105 -12.44 10.62 3.88
N ILE A 106 -11.56 11.59 4.13
CA ILE A 106 -10.65 11.60 5.26
C ILE A 106 -10.83 12.89 6.06
N VAL A 107 -10.56 12.81 7.36
CA VAL A 107 -10.46 13.98 8.22
C VAL A 107 -8.98 14.23 8.51
N VAL A 108 -8.55 15.48 8.35
CA VAL A 108 -7.18 15.92 8.63
C VAL A 108 -7.16 16.71 9.93
N GLY A 109 -6.31 16.29 10.86
CA GLY A 109 -6.08 16.93 12.15
C GLY A 109 -4.67 17.53 12.24
N VAL A 110 -4.54 18.63 12.97
CA VAL A 110 -3.25 19.23 13.31
C VAL A 110 -3.08 19.13 14.83
N TYR A 111 -2.26 18.19 15.26
CA TYR A 111 -2.04 17.90 16.67
C TYR A 111 -0.59 18.13 17.13
N ASN A 112 0.22 18.78 16.29
CA ASN A 112 1.62 19.02 16.54
C ASN A 112 1.80 20.18 17.51
N ARG A 113 2.75 20.03 18.45
CA ARG A 113 3.08 21.09 19.42
C ARG A 113 3.92 22.22 18.81
N MET A 114 4.66 21.92 17.75
CA MET A 114 5.58 22.86 17.09
C MET A 114 5.06 23.28 15.72
N LYS A 115 5.11 24.59 15.41
CA LYS A 115 4.61 25.15 14.13
C LYS A 115 5.39 24.70 12.88
N TYR A 116 6.63 24.24 13.04
CA TYR A 116 7.45 23.77 11.90
C TYR A 116 7.24 22.29 11.59
N ASP A 117 6.55 21.56 12.47
CA ASP A 117 6.25 20.15 12.25
C ASP A 117 5.15 20.02 11.18
N ARG A 118 5.55 19.50 10.02
CA ARG A 118 4.70 19.30 8.84
C ARG A 118 3.88 18.01 8.92
N THR A 119 3.98 17.26 10.01
CA THR A 119 3.23 16.02 10.21
C THR A 119 1.74 16.31 10.26
N LYS A 120 0.96 15.62 9.43
CA LYS A 120 -0.50 15.71 9.47
C LYS A 120 -1.05 14.43 10.05
N TRP A 121 -2.18 14.56 10.74
CA TRP A 121 -2.91 13.44 11.29
C TRP A 121 -4.09 13.16 10.39
N TYR A 122 -4.31 11.90 10.06
CA TYR A 122 -5.34 11.44 9.15
C TYR A 122 -6.20 10.40 9.84
N ARG A 123 -7.49 10.43 9.56
CA ARG A 123 -8.40 9.32 9.82
C ARG A 123 -9.40 9.19 8.70
N VAL A 124 -9.91 7.98 8.52
CA VAL A 124 -11.01 7.71 7.60
C VAL A 124 -12.31 8.31 8.15
N ASN A 125 -13.10 8.92 7.28
CA ASN A 125 -14.46 9.33 7.59
C ASN A 125 -15.44 8.23 7.18
N TYR A 126 -15.70 7.30 8.10
CA TYR A 126 -16.52 6.12 7.81
C TYR A 126 -17.97 6.46 7.45
N GLU A 127 -18.55 7.52 8.04
CA GLU A 127 -19.92 7.96 7.76
C GLU A 127 -20.10 8.35 6.28
N ILE A 128 -19.16 9.12 5.73
CA ILE A 128 -19.19 9.53 4.31
C ILE A 128 -18.94 8.34 3.38
N ILE A 129 -18.07 7.41 3.79
CA ILE A 129 -17.85 6.18 3.02
C ILE A 129 -19.11 5.33 2.97
N GLU A 130 -19.82 5.15 4.10
CA GLU A 130 -21.08 4.40 4.13
C GLU A 130 -22.10 5.03 3.18
N GLN A 131 -22.29 6.36 3.26
CA GLN A 131 -23.17 7.10 2.35
C GLN A 131 -22.77 6.96 0.87
N LEU A 132 -21.48 6.84 0.57
CA LEU A 132 -20.99 6.63 -0.78
C LEU A 132 -21.40 5.26 -1.35
N PHE A 133 -21.59 4.26 -0.49
CA PHE A 133 -21.99 2.90 -0.87
C PHE A 133 -23.49 2.62 -0.68
N GLU A 134 -24.19 3.42 0.11
CA GLU A 134 -25.65 3.44 0.14
C GLU A 134 -26.18 3.95 -1.20
N THR A 135 -26.56 3.01 -2.07
CA THR A 135 -27.37 3.32 -3.25
C THR A 135 -28.65 4.02 -2.75
N PRO A 136 -29.09 5.17 -3.31
CA PRO A 136 -30.41 5.66 -3.00
C PRO A 136 -31.39 4.56 -3.38
N VAL A 137 -32.10 4.02 -2.38
CA VAL A 137 -33.20 3.10 -2.61
C VAL A 137 -34.16 3.85 -3.51
N CYS A 138 -34.27 3.42 -4.76
CA CYS A 138 -35.29 3.92 -5.67
C CYS A 138 -36.64 3.79 -4.95
N GLN A 139 -37.21 4.92 -4.52
CA GLN A 139 -38.63 4.97 -4.19
C GLN A 139 -39.35 4.80 -5.53
N VAL A 140 -39.69 3.54 -5.83
CA VAL A 140 -40.63 3.22 -6.90
C VAL A 140 -41.99 3.73 -6.40
N VAL A 141 -42.38 4.92 -6.85
CA VAL A 141 -43.72 5.47 -6.73
C VAL A 141 -44.45 5.21 -8.05
#